data_AF-T0L8T8-F1
#
_entry.id   AF-T0L8T8-F1
#
_cell.length_a   1.000
_cell.length_b   1.000
_cell.length_c   1.000
_cell.angle_alpha   90.00
_cell.angle_beta   90.00
_cell.angle_gamma   90.00
#
_symmetry.space_group_name_H-M   'P 1'
#
loop_
_entity.id
_entity.type
_entity.pdbx_description
1 polymer ?
#
loop_
_entity_poly.entity_id
_entity_poly.type
_entity_poly.pdbx_seq_one_letter_code
_entity_poly.pdbx_strand_id
1 'polypeptide(L)'
;MNCKKAKNLFYLYKELTPSENEIFISHLRACNPCNFEFQAYQESLNLVSKTLAFQEPQNYWNEYWNKLSRHISKKSSWGKVWDRVTESLLTLTRPVFGPVPAYAVSLALLILLLGLYPLVSSKSQVKFESNLVVHKSNLIAADVQGSMTVYKLTQR
;
A
#
# COMPACT_ATOMS: atom_id res chain seq x y z
N MET A 1 13.02 31.56 -14.23
CA MET A 1 12.81 30.16 -14.66
C MET A 1 12.55 30.11 -16.17
N ASN A 2 13.06 29.11 -16.88
CA ASN A 2 12.87 28.98 -18.34
C ASN A 2 11.52 28.32 -18.66
N CYS A 3 10.91 28.68 -19.79
CA CYS A 3 9.60 28.13 -20.22
C CYS A 3 9.60 26.60 -20.33
N LYS A 4 10.72 25.99 -20.77
CA LYS A 4 10.87 24.52 -20.83
C LYS A 4 10.76 23.87 -19.44
N LYS A 5 11.37 24.49 -18.43
CA LYS A 5 11.30 24.01 -17.04
C LYS A 5 9.89 24.21 -16.48
N ALA A 6 9.26 25.35 -16.77
CA ALA A 6 7.87 25.61 -16.39
C ALA A 6 6.91 24.56 -16.97
N LYS A 7 7.06 24.18 -18.26
CA LYS A 7 6.26 23.12 -18.90
C LYS A 7 6.38 21.78 -18.18
N ASN A 8 7.58 21.39 -17.74
CA ASN A 8 7.73 20.15 -16.98
C ASN A 8 6.98 20.18 -15.64
N LEU A 9 6.88 21.36 -15.02
CA LEU A 9 6.14 21.53 -13.76
C LEU A 9 4.61 21.50 -13.95
N PHE A 10 4.09 21.60 -15.19
CA PHE A 10 2.64 21.54 -15.45
C PHE A 10 2.04 20.22 -14.97
N TYR A 11 2.72 19.11 -15.27
CA TYR A 11 2.25 17.76 -14.94
C TYR A 11 2.27 17.49 -13.44
N LEU A 12 3.19 18.14 -12.72
CA LEU A 12 3.41 17.94 -11.29
C LEU A 12 2.76 19.05 -10.44
N TYR A 13 1.90 19.89 -11.02
CA TYR A 13 1.39 21.09 -10.34
C TYR A 13 0.78 20.80 -8.94
N LYS A 14 0.09 19.67 -8.78
CA LYS A 14 -0.53 19.28 -7.51
C LYS A 14 0.44 18.69 -6.49
N GLU A 15 1.66 18.37 -6.91
CA GLU A 15 2.71 17.72 -6.12
C GLU A 15 3.92 18.64 -5.90
N LEU A 16 3.85 19.89 -6.39
CA LEU A 16 4.88 20.91 -6.21
C LEU A 16 5.10 21.20 -4.72
N THR A 17 6.37 21.33 -4.33
CA THR A 17 6.71 21.90 -3.02
C THR A 17 6.30 23.39 -2.97
N PRO A 18 6.08 23.97 -1.77
CA PRO A 18 5.64 25.35 -1.65
C PRO A 18 6.58 26.36 -2.35
N SER A 19 7.89 26.14 -2.24
CA SER A 19 8.92 26.99 -2.87
C SER A 19 8.90 26.89 -4.40
N GLU A 20 8.74 25.68 -4.95
CA GLU A 20 8.63 25.50 -6.40
C GLU A 20 7.34 26.10 -6.95
N ASN A 21 6.25 26.02 -6.19
CA ASN A 21 4.96 26.60 -6.56
C ASN A 21 5.04 28.13 -6.67
N GLU A 22 5.73 28.81 -5.74
CA GLU A 22 5.94 30.27 -5.83
C GLU A 22 6.76 30.65 -7.08
N ILE A 23 7.82 29.90 -7.38
CA ILE A 23 8.65 30.11 -8.58
C ILE A 23 7.84 29.85 -9.86
N PHE A 24 6.95 28.87 -9.82
CA PHE A 24 6.06 28.53 -10.93
C PHE A 24 5.01 29.61 -11.16
N ILE A 25 4.29 30.03 -10.11
CA ILE A 25 3.28 31.10 -10.18
C ILE A 25 3.90 32.43 -10.62
N SER A 26 5.08 32.79 -10.09
CA SER A 26 5.79 34.00 -10.53
C SER A 26 6.17 33.95 -12.01
N HIS A 27 6.57 32.79 -12.53
CA HIS A 27 6.80 32.61 -13.97
C HIS A 27 5.52 32.73 -14.80
N LEU A 28 4.41 32.13 -14.36
CA LEU A 28 3.12 32.25 -15.06
C LEU A 28 2.65 33.71 -15.13
N ARG A 29 2.84 34.50 -14.07
CA ARG A 29 2.52 35.94 -14.07
C ARG A 29 3.40 36.73 -15.04
N ALA A 30 4.66 36.34 -15.20
CA ALA A 30 5.61 37.03 -16.08
C ALA A 30 5.50 36.60 -17.55
N CYS A 31 5.06 35.36 -17.83
CA CYS A 31 5.05 34.76 -19.16
C CYS A 31 3.63 34.40 -19.60
N ASN A 32 3.00 35.30 -20.36
CA ASN A 32 1.62 35.13 -20.81
C ASN A 32 1.38 33.85 -21.67
N PRO A 33 2.29 33.44 -22.58
CA PRO A 33 2.12 32.19 -23.31
C PRO A 33 2.05 30.95 -22.41
N CYS A 34 2.91 30.87 -21.40
CA CYS A 34 2.89 29.75 -20.45
C CYS A 34 1.64 29.77 -19.57
N ASN A 35 1.14 30.96 -19.21
CA ASN A 35 -0.11 31.10 -18.48
C ASN A 35 -1.31 30.57 -19.28
N PHE A 36 -1.39 30.93 -20.56
CA PHE A 36 -2.47 30.47 -21.44
C PHE A 36 -2.44 28.94 -21.63
N GLU A 37 -1.26 28.36 -21.89
CA GLU A 37 -1.11 26.91 -21.98
C GLU A 37 -1.50 26.19 -20.67
N PHE A 38 -1.12 26.76 -19.52
CA PHE A 38 -1.47 26.20 -18.22
C PHE A 38 -2.98 26.28 -17.92
N GLN A 39 -3.64 27.37 -18.30
CA GLN A 39 -5.10 27.50 -18.18
C GLN A 39 -5.82 26.45 -19.04
N ALA A 40 -5.41 26.29 -20.31
CA ALA A 40 -5.97 25.25 -21.18
C ALA A 40 -5.78 23.84 -20.60
N TYR A 41 -4.61 23.56 -19.99
CA TYR A 41 -4.37 22.32 -19.28
C TYR A 41 -5.33 22.13 -18.08
N GLN A 42 -5.51 23.14 -17.24
CA GLN A 42 -6.43 23.08 -16.11
C GLN A 42 -7.88 22.86 -16.55
N GLU A 43 -8.31 23.52 -17.62
CA GLU A 43 -9.63 23.33 -18.21
C GLU A 43 -9.82 21.88 -18.70
N SER A 44 -8.82 21.33 -19.39
CA SER A 44 -8.86 19.94 -19.85
C SER A 44 -8.98 18.95 -18.69
N LEU A 45 -8.23 19.16 -17.61
CA LEU A 45 -8.32 18.33 -16.40
C LEU A 45 -9.68 18.45 -15.72
N ASN A 46 -10.29 19.64 -15.73
CA ASN A 46 -11.62 19.87 -15.16
C ASN A 46 -12.71 19.17 -15.98
N LEU A 47 -12.58 19.14 -17.31
CA LEU A 47 -13.49 18.36 -18.15
C LEU A 47 -13.36 16.87 -17.87
N VAL A 48 -12.13 16.37 -17.84
CA VAL A 48 -11.85 14.96 -17.52
C VAL A 48 -12.40 14.62 -16.12
N SER A 49 -12.15 15.45 -15.10
CA SER A 49 -12.64 15.18 -13.75
C SER A 49 -14.16 15.17 -13.67
N LYS A 50 -14.86 16.04 -14.41
CA LYS A 50 -16.33 16.01 -14.51
C LYS A 50 -16.85 14.77 -15.22
N THR A 51 -16.17 14.29 -16.26
CA THR A 51 -16.57 13.06 -16.97
C THR A 51 -16.28 11.80 -16.15
N LEU A 52 -15.20 11.81 -15.37
CA LEU A 52 -14.84 10.71 -14.47
C LEU A 52 -15.54 10.82 -13.10
N ALA A 53 -16.29 11.90 -12.86
CA ALA A 53 -17.04 12.05 -11.62
C ALA A 53 -18.05 10.92 -11.53
N PHE A 54 -17.81 10.02 -10.59
CA PHE A 54 -18.71 8.92 -10.29
C PHE A 54 -20.04 9.50 -9.82
N GLN A 55 -21.10 9.30 -10.61
CA GLN A 55 -22.45 9.62 -10.17
C GLN A 55 -22.89 8.51 -9.22
N GLU A 56 -22.93 8.84 -7.93
CA GLU A 56 -23.35 7.88 -6.89
C GLU A 56 -24.84 7.52 -7.10
N PRO A 57 -25.18 6.25 -7.37
CA PRO A 57 -26.57 5.83 -7.31
C PRO A 57 -27.09 5.97 -5.87
N GLN A 58 -28.38 6.26 -5.69
CA GLN A 58 -28.99 6.60 -4.38
C GLN A 58 -28.65 5.62 -3.23
N ASN A 59 -28.36 4.35 -3.55
CA ASN A 59 -28.08 3.30 -2.57
C ASN A 59 -26.61 2.81 -2.57
N TYR A 60 -25.70 3.50 -3.26
CA TYR A 60 -24.30 3.06 -3.42
C TYR A 60 -23.61 2.76 -2.08
N TRP A 61 -23.67 3.70 -1.14
CA TRP A 61 -23.04 3.57 0.16
C TRP A 61 -23.63 2.44 0.99
N ASN A 62 -24.95 2.23 0.91
CA ASN A 62 -25.62 1.14 1.61
C ASN A 62 -25.18 -0.23 1.07
N GLU A 63 -25.12 -0.39 -0.26
CA GLU A 63 -24.62 -1.64 -0.86
C GLU A 63 -23.14 -1.89 -0.58
N TYR A 64 -22.32 -0.84 -0.67
CA TYR A 64 -20.90 -0.91 -0.34
C TYR A 64 -20.69 -1.35 1.10
N TRP A 65 -21.38 -0.71 2.06
CA TRP A 65 -21.31 -1.08 3.47
C TRP A 65 -21.80 -2.49 3.74
N ASN A 66 -22.87 -2.92 3.07
CA ASN A 66 -23.38 -4.29 3.19
C ASN A 66 -22.38 -5.34 2.68
N LYS A 67 -21.67 -5.07 1.59
CA LYS A 67 -20.60 -5.95 1.09
C LYS A 67 -19.41 -5.97 2.04
N LEU A 68 -18.99 -4.80 2.52
CA LEU A 68 -17.85 -4.65 3.41
C LEU A 68 -18.10 -5.31 4.79
N SER A 69 -19.28 -5.10 5.38
CA SER A 69 -19.65 -5.68 6.67
C SER A 69 -19.71 -7.21 6.63
N ARG A 70 -20.13 -7.80 5.50
CA ARG A 70 -20.07 -9.26 5.29
C ARG A 70 -18.63 -9.79 5.27
N HIS A 71 -17.69 -9.03 4.71
CA HIS A 71 -16.29 -9.43 4.65
C HIS A 71 -15.61 -9.29 6.00
N ILE A 72 -15.92 -8.22 6.74
CA ILE A 72 -15.42 -8.01 8.11
C ILE A 72 -15.99 -9.06 9.06
N SER A 73 -17.30 -9.32 9.00
CA SER A 73 -17.96 -10.31 9.87
C SER A 73 -17.54 -11.75 9.56
N LYS A 74 -17.24 -12.10 8.30
CA LYS A 74 -16.63 -13.41 7.97
C LYS A 74 -15.28 -13.62 8.66
N LYS A 75 -14.50 -12.56 8.88
CA LYS A 75 -13.21 -12.62 9.60
C LYS A 75 -13.40 -12.67 11.13
N SER A 76 -14.58 -12.29 11.63
CA SER A 76 -14.97 -12.37 13.06
C SER A 76 -15.21 -13.81 13.55
N SER A 77 -15.12 -14.83 12.71
CA SER A 77 -15.05 -16.23 13.16
C SER A 77 -13.84 -16.47 14.09
N TRP A 78 -12.77 -15.68 13.96
CA TRP A 78 -11.68 -15.64 14.93
C TRP A 78 -12.09 -15.12 16.31
N GLY A 79 -13.08 -14.22 16.39
CA GLY A 79 -13.59 -13.71 17.68
C GLY A 79 -14.24 -14.82 18.50
N LYS A 80 -15.09 -15.65 17.88
CA LYS A 80 -15.70 -16.82 18.55
C LYS A 80 -14.68 -17.88 18.97
N VAL A 81 -13.56 -18.00 18.25
CA VAL A 81 -12.46 -18.89 18.62
C VAL A 81 -11.68 -18.29 19.79
N TRP A 82 -11.40 -16.98 19.75
CA TRP A 82 -10.77 -16.26 20.86
C TRP A 82 -11.59 -16.33 22.14
N ASP A 83 -12.91 -16.13 22.07
CA ASP A 83 -13.80 -16.21 23.24
C ASP A 83 -13.78 -17.62 23.87
N ARG A 84 -13.68 -18.67 23.05
CA ARG A 84 -13.57 -20.06 23.55
C ARG A 84 -12.19 -20.35 24.15
N VAL A 85 -11.13 -19.76 23.60
CA VAL A 85 -9.76 -19.86 24.12
C VAL A 85 -9.62 -19.10 25.43
N THR A 86 -10.21 -17.91 25.56
CA THR A 86 -10.17 -17.12 26.79
C THR A 86 -10.98 -17.76 27.90
N GLU A 87 -12.15 -18.33 27.62
CA GLU A 87 -12.90 -19.14 28.62
C GLU A 87 -12.08 -20.35 29.08
N SER A 88 -11.43 -21.06 28.15
CA SER A 88 -10.59 -22.21 28.47
C SER A 88 -9.38 -21.81 29.33
N LEU A 89 -8.72 -20.69 29.02
CA LEU A 89 -7.63 -20.14 29.83
C LEU A 89 -8.12 -19.71 31.22
N LEU A 90 -9.29 -19.06 31.32
CA LEU A 90 -9.87 -18.66 32.60
C LEU A 90 -10.19 -19.88 33.48
N THR A 91 -10.66 -20.98 32.90
CA THR A 91 -10.85 -22.24 33.64
C THR A 91 -9.53 -22.90 34.05
N LEU A 92 -8.46 -22.76 33.27
CA LEU A 92 -7.14 -23.25 33.64
C LEU A 92 -6.51 -22.41 34.77
N THR A 93 -6.85 -21.12 34.84
CA THR A 93 -6.42 -20.22 35.93
C THR A 93 -7.26 -20.34 37.20
N ARG A 94 -8.36 -21.11 37.19
CA ARG A 94 -9.04 -21.47 38.44
C ARG A 94 -8.12 -22.43 39.20
N PRO A 95 -7.59 -22.04 40.37
CA PRO A 95 -6.61 -22.85 41.08
C PRO A 95 -7.32 -24.06 41.68
N VAL A 96 -7.30 -25.18 40.97
CA VAL A 96 -7.71 -26.49 41.53
C VAL A 96 -6.68 -26.97 42.57
N PHE A 97 -5.47 -26.39 42.58
CA PHE A 97 -4.37 -26.75 43.48
C PHE A 97 -3.87 -25.55 44.31
N GLY A 98 -4.62 -25.16 45.34
CA GLY A 98 -4.14 -24.32 46.46
C GLY A 98 -3.55 -22.94 46.08
N PRO A 99 -3.03 -22.17 47.06
CA PRO A 99 -2.34 -20.92 46.79
C PRO A 99 -0.99 -21.22 46.13
N VAL A 100 -0.99 -21.35 44.80
CA VAL A 100 0.24 -21.43 44.01
C VAL A 100 0.98 -20.11 44.21
N PRO A 101 2.23 -20.13 44.68
CA PRO A 101 3.00 -18.91 44.87
C PRO A 101 3.13 -18.14 43.54
N ALA A 102 2.97 -16.82 43.58
CA ALA A 102 2.99 -15.97 42.38
C ALA A 102 4.24 -16.16 41.50
N TYR A 103 5.35 -16.60 42.09
CA TYR A 103 6.60 -16.89 41.38
C TYR A 103 6.52 -18.11 40.45
N ALA A 104 5.65 -19.09 40.73
CA ALA A 104 5.54 -20.29 39.89
C ALA A 104 4.80 -19.98 38.58
N VAL A 105 3.81 -19.08 38.64
CA VAL A 105 3.08 -18.61 37.46
C VAL A 105 3.98 -17.74 36.58
N SER A 106 4.79 -16.86 37.17
CA SER A 106 5.74 -16.04 36.41
C SER A 106 6.83 -16.88 35.72
N LEU A 107 7.35 -17.91 36.39
CA LEU A 107 8.31 -18.86 35.80
C LEU A 107 7.70 -19.65 34.63
N ALA A 108 6.47 -20.15 34.78
CA ALA A 108 5.78 -20.87 33.71
C ALA A 108 5.55 -20.01 32.47
N LEU A 109 5.13 -18.75 32.65
CA LEU A 109 5.00 -17.77 31.56
C LEU A 109 6.33 -17.50 30.87
N LEU A 110 7.42 -17.38 31.64
CA LEU A 110 8.76 -17.10 31.10
C LEU A 110 9.27 -18.29 30.27
N ILE A 111 9.07 -19.52 30.74
CA ILE A 111 9.41 -20.75 30.01
C ILE A 111 8.57 -20.87 28.73
N LEU A 112 7.28 -20.56 28.78
CA LEU A 112 6.40 -20.57 27.61
C LEU A 112 6.83 -19.54 26.56
N LEU A 113 7.17 -18.32 26.98
CA LEU A 113 7.65 -17.26 26.09
C LEU A 113 8.98 -17.62 25.42
N LEU A 114 9.93 -18.20 26.17
CA LEU A 114 11.19 -18.70 25.63
C LEU A 114 11.00 -19.86 24.65
N GLY A 115 10.06 -20.77 24.94
CA GLY A 115 9.75 -21.92 24.08
C GLY A 115 9.00 -21.54 22.79
N LEU A 116 8.16 -20.50 22.83
CA LEU A 116 7.42 -20.01 21.66
C LEU A 116 8.19 -18.99 20.81
N TYR A 117 9.26 -18.41 21.35
CA TYR A 117 10.14 -17.49 20.62
C TYR A 117 10.64 -18.03 19.27
N PRO A 118 11.13 -19.28 19.14
CA PRO A 118 11.55 -19.81 17.83
C PRO A 118 10.39 -20.03 16.84
N LEU A 119 9.14 -20.21 17.30
CA LEU A 119 7.97 -20.31 16.41
C LEU A 119 7.61 -18.95 15.81
N VAL A 120 7.62 -17.89 16.61
CA VAL A 120 7.30 -16.53 16.16
C VAL A 120 8.44 -15.93 15.33
N SER A 121 9.68 -16.32 15.62
CA SER A 121 10.88 -15.89 14.87
C SER A 121 11.15 -16.73 13.61
N SER A 122 10.36 -17.78 13.36
CA SER A 122 10.39 -18.52 12.09
C SER A 122 9.76 -17.67 10.97
N LYS A 123 10.60 -16.76 10.46
CA LYS A 123 10.58 -16.11 9.15
C LYS A 123 9.26 -16.22 8.38
N SER A 124 8.61 -15.07 8.27
CA SER A 124 7.84 -14.68 7.11
C SER A 124 8.62 -14.98 5.81
N GLN A 125 8.41 -16.16 5.23
CA GLN A 125 8.51 -16.28 3.79
C GLN A 125 7.33 -15.50 3.23
N VAL A 126 7.55 -14.21 3.00
CA VAL A 126 6.69 -13.40 2.15
C VAL A 126 6.71 -14.08 0.79
N LYS A 127 5.66 -14.85 0.52
CA LYS A 127 5.39 -15.43 -0.78
C LYS A 127 5.06 -14.26 -1.69
N PHE A 128 6.09 -13.68 -2.32
CA PHE A 128 5.91 -12.70 -3.38
C PHE A 128 5.19 -13.40 -4.52
N GLU A 129 3.87 -13.23 -4.62
CA GLU A 129 3.18 -13.39 -5.89
C GLU A 129 3.60 -12.23 -6.79
N SER A 130 4.74 -12.40 -7.45
CA SER A 130 5.12 -11.51 -8.52
C SER A 130 4.15 -11.75 -9.68
N ASN A 131 3.25 -10.80 -9.93
CA ASN A 131 2.56 -10.62 -11.22
C ASN A 131 3.57 -10.16 -12.30
N LEU A 132 4.77 -10.73 -12.31
CA LEU A 132 5.67 -10.66 -13.44
C LEU A 132 5.07 -11.60 -14.47
N VAL A 133 4.42 -11.00 -15.48
CA VAL A 133 4.20 -11.67 -16.76
C VAL A 133 5.58 -12.11 -17.23
N VAL A 134 5.91 -13.40 -17.07
CA VAL A 134 7.14 -13.98 -17.59
C VAL A 134 7.02 -13.92 -19.10
N HIS A 135 7.48 -12.81 -19.67
CA HIS A 135 7.58 -12.67 -21.11
C HIS A 135 8.69 -13.62 -21.53
N LYS A 136 8.30 -14.80 -22.05
CA LYS A 136 9.22 -15.78 -22.64
C LYS A 136 9.78 -15.23 -23.95
N SER A 137 10.64 -14.22 -23.88
CA SER A 137 11.49 -13.82 -24.99
C SER A 137 12.76 -14.67 -24.93
N ASN A 138 13.01 -15.46 -25.98
CA ASN A 138 14.26 -16.21 -26.08
C ASN A 138 15.41 -15.20 -26.20
N LEU A 139 16.39 -15.30 -25.30
CA LEU A 139 17.64 -14.55 -25.39
C LEU A 139 18.45 -15.14 -26.54
N ILE A 140 18.62 -14.37 -27.61
CA ILE A 140 19.34 -14.84 -28.81
C ILE A 140 20.83 -14.55 -28.70
N ALA A 141 21.24 -13.45 -28.06
CA ALA A 141 22.65 -13.12 -27.85
C ALA A 141 22.82 -12.07 -26.75
N ALA A 142 23.91 -12.21 -25.98
CA ALA A 142 24.46 -11.16 -25.14
C ALA A 142 25.84 -10.81 -25.70
N ASP A 143 26.06 -9.53 -26.01
CA ASP A 143 27.34 -9.01 -26.50
C ASP A 143 27.88 -7.98 -25.50
N VAL A 144 29.19 -8.01 -25.26
CA VAL A 144 29.86 -7.14 -24.28
C VAL A 144 30.63 -6.07 -25.05
N GLN A 145 30.10 -4.86 -25.06
CA GLN A 145 30.79 -3.70 -25.63
C GLN A 145 31.33 -2.83 -24.50
N GLY A 146 32.61 -3.01 -24.19
CA GLY A 146 33.29 -2.28 -23.13
C GLY A 146 32.77 -2.64 -21.73
N SER A 147 32.33 -1.65 -20.96
CA SER A 147 31.81 -1.84 -19.59
C SER A 147 30.29 -2.13 -19.53
N MET A 148 29.62 -2.28 -20.68
CA MET A 148 28.18 -2.50 -20.74
C MET A 148 27.84 -3.78 -21.52
N THR A 149 26.97 -4.61 -20.93
CA THR A 149 26.38 -5.79 -21.57
C THR A 149 25.07 -5.39 -22.23
N VAL A 150 24.95 -5.62 -23.55
CA VAL A 150 23.73 -5.31 -24.30
C VAL A 150 23.02 -6.60 -24.67
N TYR A 151 21.79 -6.75 -24.19
CA TYR A 151 20.93 -7.90 -24.49
C TYR A 151 19.99 -7.56 -25.64
N LYS A 152 20.07 -8.31 -26.75
CA LYS A 152 19.14 -8.16 -27.87
C LYS A 152 17.98 -9.13 -27.69
N LEU A 153 16.77 -8.59 -27.56
CA LEU A 153 15.52 -9.33 -27.47
C LEU A 153 14.76 -9.19 -28.79
N THR A 154 14.31 -10.29 -29.38
CA THR A 154 13.39 -10.28 -30.53
C THR A 154 11.97 -10.47 -30.05
N GLN A 155 11.09 -9.54 -30.38
CA GLN A 155 9.66 -9.60 -30.11
C GLN A 155 8.97 -10.31 -31.29
N ARG A 156 8.10 -11.29 -31.01
CA ARG A 156 7.30 -11.99 -32.02
C ARG A 156 5.89 -11.43 -32.05
#